data_AF-A0A8S3WPL2-F1
#
_entry.id   AF-A0A8S3WPL2-F1
#
_cell.length_a   1.000
_cell.length_b   1.000
_cell.length_c   1.000
_cell.angle_alpha   90.00
_cell.angle_beta   90.00
_cell.angle_gamma   90.00
#
_symmetry.space_group_name_H-M   'P 1'
#
loop_
_entity.id
_entity.type
_entity.pdbx_description
1 polymer ?
#
loop_
_entity_poly.entity_id
_entity_poly.type
_entity_poly.pdbx_seq_one_letter_code
_entity_poly.pdbx_strand_id
1 'polypeptide(L)'
;MARLTAAEKQKRYRDRLKNNPEKYEENKRKHREHYHKVKRLAKDLSPKERKQANLIWKLRQREYRKRRKNLQSIIDVTPPSSPLPRVQDIQAVHQPPPASPVSNASRERERKKVKKHKSKVYRANKKLEEENKNLKRFCEKYKKKLMRNKQKEVKITRNQKTSKAIIF
;
A
#
# COMPACT_ATOMS: atom_id res chain seq x y z
N MET A 1 -22.78 -9.73 -30.62
CA MET A 1 -21.45 -9.11 -30.82
C MET A 1 -20.45 -9.68 -29.84
N ALA A 2 -19.35 -10.27 -30.32
CA ALA A 2 -18.33 -10.88 -29.45
C ALA A 2 -17.62 -9.82 -28.59
N ARG A 3 -17.51 -10.06 -27.28
CA ARG A 3 -16.81 -9.16 -26.35
C ARG A 3 -15.31 -9.36 -26.48
N LEU A 4 -14.59 -8.32 -26.92
CA LEU A 4 -13.11 -8.32 -27.01
C LEU A 4 -12.46 -8.69 -25.68
N THR A 5 -11.41 -9.51 -25.76
CA THR A 5 -10.59 -9.89 -24.60
C THR A 5 -9.80 -8.68 -24.07
N ALA A 6 -9.34 -8.77 -22.82
CA ALA A 6 -8.55 -7.69 -22.20
C ALA A 6 -7.26 -7.38 -22.99
N ALA A 7 -6.60 -8.41 -23.54
CA ALA A 7 -5.39 -8.27 -24.34
C ALA A 7 -5.68 -7.52 -25.66
N GLU A 8 -6.77 -7.84 -26.35
CA GLU A 8 -7.17 -7.18 -27.59
C GLU A 8 -7.60 -5.72 -27.36
N LYS A 9 -8.30 -5.44 -26.25
CA LYS A 9 -8.63 -4.06 -25.86
C LYS A 9 -7.36 -3.23 -25.65
N GLN A 10 -6.34 -3.82 -25.02
CA GLN A 10 -5.08 -3.13 -24.76
C GLN A 10 -4.25 -2.94 -26.04
N LYS A 11 -4.27 -3.92 -26.96
CA LYS A 11 -3.65 -3.79 -28.28
C LYS A 11 -4.29 -2.63 -29.06
N ARG A 12 -5.62 -2.62 -29.20
CA ARG A 12 -6.36 -1.54 -29.88
C ARG A 12 -6.19 -0.16 -29.25
N TYR A 13 -5.92 -0.08 -27.95
CA TYR A 13 -5.62 1.17 -27.25
C TYR A 13 -4.21 1.68 -27.60
N ARG A 14 -3.22 0.79 -27.62
CA ARG A 14 -1.85 1.14 -28.04
C ARG A 14 -1.80 1.57 -29.50
N ASP A 15 -2.52 0.88 -30.38
CA ASP A 15 -2.59 1.21 -31.81
C ASP A 15 -3.23 2.60 -32.00
N ARG A 16 -4.32 2.91 -31.27
CA ARG A 16 -4.94 4.26 -31.27
C ARG A 16 -4.01 5.35 -30.76
N LEU A 17 -3.20 5.07 -29.75
CA LEU A 17 -2.20 6.02 -29.26
C LEU A 17 -1.06 6.23 -30.27
N LYS A 18 -0.66 5.17 -30.99
CA LYS A 18 0.40 5.25 -32.00
C LYS A 18 -0.02 6.06 -33.22
N ASN A 19 -1.30 6.03 -33.56
CA ASN A 19 -1.86 6.75 -34.71
C ASN A 19 -2.01 8.27 -34.46
N ASN A 20 -2.00 8.74 -33.21
CA ASN A 20 -2.04 10.17 -32.87
C ASN A 20 -0.74 10.61 -32.17
N PRO A 21 0.23 11.20 -32.92
CA PRO A 21 1.54 11.54 -32.37
C PRO A 21 1.47 12.58 -31.22
N GLU A 22 0.54 13.54 -31.28
CA GLU A 22 0.35 14.53 -30.21
C GLU A 22 -0.07 13.90 -28.88
N LYS A 23 -1.04 12.97 -28.91
CA LYS A 23 -1.49 12.26 -27.70
C LYS A 23 -0.42 11.31 -27.16
N TYR A 24 0.43 10.78 -28.04
CA TYR A 24 1.54 9.94 -27.64
C TYR A 24 2.63 10.73 -26.89
N GLU A 25 3.01 11.91 -27.41
CA GLU A 25 3.98 12.78 -26.75
C GLU A 25 3.43 13.41 -25.46
N GLU A 26 2.14 13.78 -25.42
CA GLU A 26 1.50 14.24 -24.18
C GLU A 26 1.49 13.14 -23.11
N ASN A 27 1.24 11.88 -23.49
CA ASN A 27 1.28 10.75 -22.57
C ASN A 27 2.70 10.51 -22.05
N LYS A 28 3.73 10.55 -22.92
CA LYS A 28 5.12 10.50 -22.48
C LYS A 28 5.47 11.64 -21.53
N ARG A 29 5.01 12.87 -21.82
CA ARG A 29 5.23 14.04 -20.96
C ARG A 29 4.61 13.83 -19.58
N LYS A 30 3.33 13.44 -19.51
CA LYS A 30 2.63 13.10 -18.27
C LYS A 30 3.33 11.99 -17.49
N HIS A 31 3.87 10.99 -18.20
CA HIS A 31 4.61 9.90 -17.58
C HIS A 31 5.93 10.39 -16.95
N ARG A 32 6.68 11.24 -17.66
CA ARG A 32 7.90 11.89 -17.15
C ARG A 32 7.60 12.78 -15.94
N GLU A 33 6.60 13.64 -16.03
CA GLU A 33 6.15 14.51 -14.93
C GLU A 33 5.74 13.69 -13.70
N HIS A 34 4.95 12.63 -13.89
CA HIS A 34 4.56 11.74 -12.80
C HIS A 34 5.77 11.04 -12.18
N TYR A 35 6.70 10.56 -13.00
CA TYR A 35 7.93 9.92 -12.53
C TYR A 35 8.75 10.87 -11.64
N HIS A 36 8.97 12.11 -12.07
CA HIS A 36 9.70 13.10 -11.28
C HIS A 36 8.93 13.55 -10.03
N LYS A 37 7.59 13.60 -10.09
CA LYS A 37 6.74 13.93 -8.94
C LYS A 37 6.73 12.84 -7.87
N VAL A 38 6.71 11.57 -8.28
CA VAL A 38 6.61 10.42 -7.37
C VAL A 38 7.97 9.95 -6.88
N LYS A 39 9.00 10.02 -7.73
CA LYS A 39 10.34 9.57 -7.38
C LYS A 39 11.08 10.70 -6.67
N ARG A 40 11.09 10.66 -5.34
CA ARG A 40 12.03 11.46 -4.54
C ARG A 40 13.46 10.99 -4.82
N LEU A 41 14.34 11.92 -5.18
CA LEU A 41 15.76 11.62 -5.33
C LEU A 41 16.33 11.25 -3.96
N ALA A 42 17.32 10.35 -3.91
CA ALA A 42 17.92 9.88 -2.66
C ALA A 42 18.43 11.03 -1.75
N LYS A 43 18.78 12.17 -2.36
CA LYS A 43 19.24 13.39 -1.71
C LYS A 43 18.11 14.10 -0.93
N ASP A 44 16.86 13.95 -1.34
CA ASP A 44 15.72 14.66 -0.73
C ASP A 44 15.03 13.84 0.39
N LEU A 45 15.49 12.62 0.64
CA LEU A 45 14.97 11.77 1.72
C LEU A 45 15.60 12.13 3.06
N SER A 46 14.78 12.07 4.12
CA SER A 46 15.24 12.18 5.50
C SER A 46 16.24 11.05 5.84
N PRO A 47 17.18 11.26 6.79
CA PRO A 47 18.12 10.21 7.22
C PRO A 47 17.44 8.89 7.61
N LYS A 48 16.27 8.95 8.26
CA LYS A 48 15.48 7.76 8.62
C LYS A 48 14.95 7.03 7.39
N GLU A 49 14.45 7.77 6.41
CA GLU A 49 13.90 7.21 5.18
C GLU A 49 15.01 6.63 4.28
N ARG A 50 16.19 7.26 4.22
CA ARG A 50 17.37 6.72 3.52
C ARG A 50 17.80 5.38 4.12
N LYS A 51 17.84 5.27 5.46
CA LYS A 51 18.16 4.01 6.16
C LYS A 51 17.17 2.91 5.79
N GLN A 52 15.88 3.23 5.76
CA GLN A 52 14.83 2.26 5.41
C GLN A 52 14.87 1.86 3.92
N ALA A 53 15.12 2.80 3.02
CA ALA A 53 15.32 2.52 1.60
C ALA A 53 16.51 1.59 1.37
N ASN A 54 17.63 1.83 2.07
CA ASN A 54 18.81 0.97 2.01
C ASN A 54 18.53 -0.44 2.55
N LEU A 55 17.79 -0.55 3.66
CA LEU A 55 17.36 -1.85 4.20
C LEU A 55 16.54 -2.65 3.17
N ILE A 56 15.55 -2.00 2.55
CA ILE A 56 14.71 -2.61 1.51
C ILE A 56 15.55 -3.05 0.32
N TRP A 57 16.50 -2.22 -0.12
CA TRP A 57 17.41 -2.55 -1.21
C TRP A 57 18.27 -3.78 -0.88
N LYS A 58 18.86 -3.83 0.32
CA LYS A 58 19.63 -5.00 0.79
C LYS A 58 18.78 -6.28 0.80
N LEU A 59 17.54 -6.20 1.28
CA LEU A 59 16.61 -7.34 1.28
C LEU A 59 16.32 -7.83 -0.14
N ARG A 60 16.01 -6.91 -1.07
CA ARG A 60 15.77 -7.25 -2.48
C ARG A 60 16.99 -7.89 -3.14
N GLN A 61 18.19 -7.38 -2.87
CA GLN A 61 19.44 -7.96 -3.38
C GLN A 61 19.67 -9.37 -2.83
N ARG A 62 19.38 -9.60 -1.55
CA ARG A 62 19.45 -10.93 -0.94
C ARG A 62 18.49 -11.90 -1.62
N GLU A 63 17.24 -11.50 -1.85
CA GLU A 63 16.24 -12.31 -2.57
C GLU A 63 16.65 -12.59 -4.00
N TYR A 64 17.17 -11.58 -4.72
CA TYR A 64 17.65 -11.73 -6.09
C TYR A 64 18.78 -12.77 -6.18
N ARG A 65 19.77 -12.68 -5.29
CA ARG A 65 20.87 -13.66 -5.21
C ARG A 65 20.35 -15.06 -4.87
N LYS A 66 19.41 -15.18 -3.92
CA LYS A 66 18.78 -16.45 -3.57
C LYS A 66 18.05 -17.06 -4.76
N ARG A 67 17.26 -16.26 -5.48
CA ARG A 67 16.54 -16.71 -6.67
C ARG A 67 17.49 -17.15 -7.78
N ARG A 68 18.60 -16.44 -7.99
CA ARG A 68 19.62 -16.81 -8.97
C ARG A 68 20.27 -18.15 -8.62
N LYS A 69 20.63 -18.35 -7.35
CA LYS A 69 21.17 -19.64 -6.86
C LYS A 69 20.17 -20.78 -7.04
N ASN A 70 18.90 -20.56 -6.69
CA ASN A 70 17.86 -21.57 -6.89
C ASN A 70 17.62 -21.89 -8.37
N LEU A 71 17.70 -20.88 -9.26
CA LEU A 71 17.58 -21.10 -10.70
C LEU A 71 18.76 -21.93 -11.22
N GLN A 72 19.98 -21.60 -10.76
CA GLN A 72 21.19 -22.34 -11.12
C GLN A 72 21.10 -23.79 -10.64
N SER A 73 20.69 -24.04 -9.39
CA SER A 73 20.52 -25.41 -8.90
C SER A 73 19.48 -26.21 -9.68
N ILE A 74 18.46 -25.55 -10.24
CA ILE A 74 17.50 -26.23 -11.13
C ILE A 74 18.16 -26.54 -12.47
N ILE A 75 18.90 -25.60 -13.04
CA ILE A 75 19.63 -25.79 -14.31
C ILE A 75 20.67 -26.89 -14.19
N ASP A 76 21.41 -26.96 -13.08
CA ASP A 76 22.46 -27.96 -12.85
C ASP A 76 21.91 -29.40 -12.74
N VAL A 77 20.65 -29.55 -12.31
CA VAL A 77 19.98 -30.85 -12.16
C VAL A 77 19.11 -31.19 -13.37
N THR A 78 18.68 -30.19 -14.15
CA THR A 78 17.84 -30.41 -15.33
C THR A 78 18.74 -30.70 -16.53
N PRO A 79 18.66 -31.90 -17.15
CA PRO A 79 19.44 -32.17 -18.34
C PRO A 79 19.11 -31.14 -19.44
N PRO A 80 20.08 -30.80 -20.31
CA PRO A 80 19.83 -29.90 -21.42
C PRO A 80 18.66 -30.45 -22.25
N SER A 81 17.72 -29.58 -22.65
CA SER A 81 16.63 -30.02 -23.52
C SER A 81 17.21 -30.63 -24.79
N SER A 82 16.84 -31.88 -25.05
CA SER A 82 17.17 -32.57 -26.29
C SER A 82 16.80 -31.69 -27.49
N PRO A 83 17.59 -31.73 -28.58
CA PRO A 83 17.31 -30.93 -29.76
C PRO A 83 15.88 -31.20 -30.23
N LEU A 84 15.10 -30.12 -30.37
CA LEU A 84 13.76 -30.20 -30.93
C LEU A 84 13.85 -30.85 -32.31
N PRO A 85 13.13 -31.95 -32.57
CA PRO A 85 13.10 -32.55 -33.89
C PRO A 85 12.62 -31.50 -34.89
N ARG A 86 13.31 -31.41 -36.03
CA ARG A 86 12.86 -30.64 -37.20
C ARG A 86 11.41 -31.06 -37.47
N VAL A 87 10.58 -30.06 -37.76
CA VAL A 87 9.10 -30.12 -37.83
C VAL A 87 8.60 -30.94 -39.04
N GLN A 88 9.11 -32.16 -39.28
CA GLN A 88 8.62 -33.02 -40.35
C GLN A 88 8.24 -34.44 -39.94
N ASP A 89 8.70 -34.98 -38.81
CA ASP A 89 8.36 -36.37 -38.46
C ASP A 89 7.95 -36.52 -37.01
N ILE A 90 6.73 -36.12 -36.62
CA ILE A 90 6.11 -36.67 -35.41
C ILE A 90 4.57 -36.75 -35.55
N GLN A 91 4.05 -37.88 -36.02
CA GLN A 91 2.81 -38.43 -35.48
C GLN A 91 3.12 -38.97 -34.07
N ALA A 92 3.03 -38.12 -33.04
CA ALA A 92 3.16 -38.56 -31.65
C ALA A 92 1.77 -38.56 -31.06
N VAL A 93 1.40 -39.76 -30.63
CA VAL A 93 0.36 -40.07 -29.66
C VAL A 93 0.34 -38.98 -28.58
N HIS A 94 -0.72 -38.16 -28.61
CA HIS A 94 -1.04 -37.19 -27.57
C HIS A 94 -1.35 -37.94 -26.27
N GLN A 95 -0.35 -38.17 -25.42
CA GLN A 95 -0.64 -38.35 -24.00
C GLN A 95 -1.06 -37.00 -23.41
N PRO A 96 -2.18 -36.92 -22.68
CA PRO A 96 -2.56 -35.69 -21.99
C PRO A 96 -1.50 -35.38 -20.92
N PRO A 97 -1.12 -34.10 -20.75
CA PRO A 97 -0.17 -33.72 -19.71
C PRO A 97 -0.73 -34.09 -18.32
N PRO A 98 0.13 -34.50 -17.36
CA PRO A 98 -0.32 -34.72 -15.99
C PRO A 98 -0.94 -33.44 -15.43
N ALA A 99 -2.07 -33.59 -14.76
CA ALA A 99 -2.85 -32.47 -14.22
C ALA A 99 -1.94 -31.51 -13.43
N SER A 100 -1.83 -30.28 -13.94
CA SER A 100 -1.07 -29.22 -13.28
C SER A 100 -1.58 -29.01 -11.85
N PRO A 101 -0.70 -28.75 -10.86
CA PRO A 101 -1.12 -28.60 -9.48
C PRO A 101 -2.11 -27.45 -9.36
N VAL A 102 -3.21 -27.73 -8.66
CA VAL A 102 -4.39 -26.89 -8.43
C VAL A 102 -4.03 -25.41 -8.34
N SER A 103 -4.66 -24.59 -9.19
CA SER A 103 -4.35 -23.17 -9.33
C SER A 103 -4.38 -22.44 -7.97
N ASN A 104 -3.24 -21.89 -7.55
CA ASN A 104 -3.10 -21.08 -6.33
C ASN A 104 -3.88 -19.75 -6.37
N ALA A 105 -4.65 -19.49 -7.43
CA ALA A 105 -5.40 -18.26 -7.65
C ALA A 105 -6.47 -18.00 -6.57
N SER A 106 -7.08 -19.07 -6.01
CA SER A 106 -8.02 -18.95 -4.90
C SER A 106 -7.34 -18.42 -3.63
N ARG A 107 -6.22 -19.06 -3.25
CA ARG A 107 -5.42 -18.69 -2.07
C ARG A 107 -4.85 -17.27 -2.17
N GLU A 108 -4.49 -16.82 -3.37
CA GLU A 108 -4.00 -15.47 -3.60
C GLU A 108 -5.11 -14.40 -3.52
N ARG A 109 -6.33 -14.72 -3.98
CA ARG A 109 -7.52 -13.85 -3.82
C ARG A 109 -7.89 -13.68 -2.35
N GLU A 110 -7.83 -14.75 -1.56
CA GLU A 110 -8.09 -14.69 -0.11
C GLU A 110 -7.07 -13.81 0.63
N ARG A 111 -5.77 -13.97 0.33
CA ARG A 111 -4.71 -13.12 0.91
C ARG A 111 -4.95 -11.63 0.62
N LYS A 112 -5.43 -11.28 -0.58
CA LYS A 112 -5.79 -9.89 -0.94
C LYS A 112 -6.97 -9.38 -0.13
N LYS A 113 -8.01 -10.20 0.11
CA LYS A 113 -9.16 -9.85 0.97
C LYS A 113 -8.71 -9.60 2.41
N VAL A 114 -7.92 -10.50 2.99
CA VAL A 114 -7.38 -10.37 4.35
C VAL A 114 -6.55 -9.09 4.49
N LYS A 115 -5.68 -8.80 3.52
CA LYS A 115 -4.86 -7.57 3.52
C LYS A 115 -5.74 -6.31 3.51
N LYS A 116 -6.78 -6.28 2.66
CA LYS A 116 -7.74 -5.16 2.60
C LYS A 116 -8.48 -4.98 3.93
N HIS A 117 -8.93 -6.08 4.53
CA HIS A 117 -9.60 -6.05 5.83
C HIS A 117 -8.68 -5.52 6.94
N LYS A 118 -7.44 -6.05 7.02
CA LYS A 118 -6.44 -5.60 8.00
C LYS A 118 -6.14 -4.10 7.86
N SER A 119 -6.00 -3.60 6.64
CA SER A 119 -5.81 -2.16 6.40
C SER A 119 -7.04 -1.32 6.77
N LYS A 120 -8.26 -1.82 6.55
CA LYS A 120 -9.50 -1.15 6.95
C LYS A 120 -9.59 -1.04 8.48
N VAL A 121 -9.37 -2.15 9.19
CA VAL A 121 -9.36 -2.20 10.66
C VAL A 121 -8.30 -1.25 11.24
N TYR A 122 -7.07 -1.27 10.71
CA TYR A 122 -6.01 -0.38 11.17
C TYR A 122 -6.39 1.11 11.04
N ARG A 123 -6.99 1.51 9.90
CA ARG A 123 -7.45 2.90 9.72
C ARG A 123 -8.58 3.27 10.68
N ALA A 124 -9.50 2.34 10.94
CA ALA A 124 -10.58 2.56 11.90
C ALA A 124 -10.05 2.73 13.33
N ASN A 125 -9.14 1.84 13.76
CA ASN A 125 -8.50 1.95 15.09
C ASN A 125 -7.76 3.27 15.25
N LYS A 126 -7.02 3.71 14.23
CA LYS A 126 -6.31 5.00 14.29
C LYS A 126 -7.28 6.19 14.44
N LYS A 127 -8.43 6.17 13.75
CA LYS A 127 -9.46 7.20 13.92
C LYS A 127 -10.05 7.19 15.32
N LEU A 128 -10.39 6.01 15.84
CA LEU A 128 -10.92 5.85 17.20
C LEU A 128 -9.92 6.30 18.27
N GLU A 129 -8.62 6.06 18.07
CA GLU A 129 -7.56 6.58 18.95
C GLU A 129 -7.50 8.11 18.95
N GLU A 130 -7.60 8.74 17.77
CA GLU A 130 -7.65 10.20 17.63
C GLU A 130 -8.90 10.80 18.28
N GLU A 131 -10.07 10.20 18.06
CA GLU A 131 -11.35 10.61 18.69
C GLU A 131 -11.29 10.48 20.21
N ASN A 132 -10.78 9.36 20.74
CA ASN A 132 -10.59 9.18 22.18
C ASN A 132 -9.63 10.22 22.76
N LYS A 133 -8.55 10.55 22.06
CA LYS A 133 -7.62 11.59 22.50
C LYS A 133 -8.28 12.96 22.54
N ASN A 134 -9.12 13.28 21.55
CA ASN A 134 -9.87 14.53 21.50
C ASN A 134 -10.93 14.59 22.61
N LEU A 135 -11.69 13.51 22.83
CA LEU A 135 -12.66 13.41 23.91
C LEU A 135 -11.99 13.58 25.28
N LYS A 136 -10.85 12.92 25.53
CA LYS A 136 -10.08 13.11 26.77
C LYS A 136 -9.69 14.58 26.99
N ARG A 137 -9.22 15.27 25.93
CA ARG A 137 -8.90 16.71 25.98
C ARG A 137 -10.12 17.56 26.30
N PHE A 138 -11.28 17.26 25.68
CA PHE A 138 -12.52 17.97 25.97
C PHE A 138 -12.96 17.74 27.42
N CYS A 139 -12.96 16.50 27.90
CA CYS A 139 -13.29 16.17 29.28
C CYS A 139 -12.38 16.91 30.27
N GLU A 140 -11.07 16.95 30.03
CA GLU A 140 -10.15 17.72 30.87
C GLU A 140 -10.44 19.23 30.84
N LYS A 141 -10.70 19.78 29.65
CA LYS A 141 -11.05 21.20 29.49
C LYS A 141 -12.30 21.55 30.29
N TYR A 142 -13.36 20.75 30.19
CA TYR A 142 -14.61 20.98 30.91
C TYR A 142 -14.46 20.74 32.42
N LYS A 143 -13.69 19.73 32.84
CA LYS A 143 -13.35 19.51 34.25
C LYS A 143 -12.63 20.71 34.83
N LYS A 144 -11.62 21.25 34.14
CA LYS A 144 -10.90 22.46 34.55
C LYS A 144 -11.82 23.68 34.60
N LYS A 145 -12.71 23.85 33.62
CA LYS A 145 -13.71 24.95 33.60
C LYS A 145 -14.64 24.87 34.81
N LEU A 146 -15.17 23.68 35.11
CA LEU A 146 -16.05 23.45 36.25
C LEU A 146 -15.35 23.74 37.58
N MET A 147 -14.09 23.31 37.74
CA MET A 147 -13.30 23.60 38.96
C MET A 147 -13.07 25.12 39.14
N ARG A 148 -12.77 25.85 38.06
CA ARG A 148 -12.62 27.31 38.11
C ARG A 148 -13.93 28.01 38.49
N ASN A 149 -15.06 27.56 37.96
CA ASN A 149 -16.36 28.14 38.29
C ASN A 149 -16.72 27.90 39.77
N LYS A 150 -16.53 26.67 40.27
CA LYS A 150 -16.71 26.36 41.69
C LYS A 150 -15.85 27.25 42.60
N GLN A 151 -14.58 27.46 42.25
CA GLN A 151 -13.71 28.35 43.02
C GLN A 151 -14.19 29.82 42.99
N LYS A 152 -14.75 30.29 41.87
CA LYS A 152 -15.34 31.64 41.79
C LYS A 152 -16.57 31.76 42.68
N GLU A 153 -17.48 30.80 42.64
CA GLU A 153 -18.68 30.78 43.50
C GLU A 153 -18.33 30.78 44.99
N VAL A 154 -17.32 30.00 45.39
CA VAL A 154 -16.81 29.98 46.77
C VAL A 154 -16.23 31.35 47.17
N LYS A 155 -15.50 32.03 46.26
CA LYS A 155 -14.98 33.38 46.54
C LYS A 155 -16.10 34.42 46.66
N ILE A 156 -17.10 34.37 45.78
CA ILE A 156 -18.25 35.29 45.81
C ILE A 156 -19.04 35.13 47.11
N THR A 157 -19.35 33.89 47.51
CA THR A 157 -20.08 33.62 48.76
C THR A 157 -19.27 34.02 50.00
N ARG A 158 -17.95 33.84 50.00
CA ARG A 158 -17.07 34.34 51.08
C ARG A 158 -17.08 35.86 51.18
N ASN A 159 -16.96 36.56 50.05
CA ASN A 159 -16.99 38.02 50.00
C ASN A 159 -18.36 38.58 50.45
N GLN A 160 -19.47 37.96 50.05
CA GLN A 160 -20.81 38.36 50.52
C GLN A 160 -20.97 38.19 52.04
N LYS A 161 -20.40 37.12 52.62
CA LYS A 161 -20.40 36.92 54.08
C LYS A 161 -19.58 38.00 54.80
N THR A 162 -18.38 38.33 54.30
CA THR A 162 -17.55 39.37 54.91
C THR A 162 -18.18 40.76 54.80
N SER A 163 -18.80 41.10 53.67
CA SER A 163 -19.49 42.39 53.51
C SER A 163 -20.69 42.53 54.45
N LYS A 164 -21.44 41.45 54.72
CA LYS A 164 -22.52 41.47 55.71
C LYS A 164 -22.01 41.64 57.15
N ALA A 165 -20.82 41.14 57.46
CA ALA A 165 -20.22 41.23 58.80
C ALA A 165 -19.57 42.59 59.10
N ILE A 166 -19.36 43.45 58.09
CA ILE A 166 -18.78 44.80 58.25
C ILE A 166 -19.89 45.87 58.42
N ILE A 167 -21.13 45.55 58.06
CA ILE A 167 -22.28 46.47 58.09
C ILE A 167 -23.05 46.40 59.43
N PHE A 168 -22.68 45.48 60.32
CA PHE A 168 -23.14 45.39 61.70
C PHE A 168 -21.98 45.64 62.66
#